data_AF-A0A960AZD6-F1
#
_entry.id   AF-A0A960AZD6-F1
#
_cell.length_a   1.000
_cell.length_b   1.000
_cell.length_c   1.000
_cell.angle_alpha   90.00
_cell.angle_beta   90.00
_cell.angle_gamma   90.00
#
_symmetry.space_group_name_H-M   'P 1'
#
loop_
_entity.id
_entity.type
_entity.pdbx_description
1 polymer ?
#
loop_
_entity_poly.entity_id
_entity_poly.type
_entity_poly.pdbx_seq_one_letter_code
_entity_poly.pdbx_strand_id
1 'polypeptide(L)'
;MDSHEHRVAFQPADEHESGFVRDFLRRETVGGAIALVAAAIAIVWANTGWSGGYDALKGTQLGPLDVEHWAADGALTLFFFVAGLELKRELVVGSLRRPADAAVPVVA
;
A
#
# COMPACT_ATOMS: atom_id res chain seq x y z
N MET A 1 -20.76 -58.73 -9.19
CA MET A 1 -21.65 -57.71 -8.60
C MET A 1 -20.74 -56.54 -8.28
N ASP A 2 -20.95 -55.46 -9.02
CA ASP A 2 -19.92 -54.55 -9.52
C ASP A 2 -19.30 -53.60 -8.51
N SER A 3 -18.04 -53.26 -8.82
CA SER A 3 -17.21 -52.24 -8.24
C SER A 3 -17.87 -50.86 -8.32
N HIS A 4 -18.18 -50.26 -7.17
CA HIS A 4 -18.53 -48.84 -7.09
C HIS A 4 -17.28 -48.03 -6.76
N GLU A 5 -16.53 -47.66 -7.81
CA GLU A 5 -15.51 -46.62 -7.73
C GLU A 5 -16.18 -45.26 -7.50
N HIS A 6 -16.04 -44.73 -6.29
CA HIS A 6 -16.40 -43.35 -5.97
C HIS A 6 -15.35 -42.42 -6.59
N ARG A 7 -15.60 -41.99 -7.83
CA ARG A 7 -14.81 -40.92 -8.47
C ARG A 7 -15.04 -39.63 -7.70
N VAL A 8 -14.06 -39.24 -6.90
CA VAL A 8 -13.97 -37.90 -6.32
C VAL A 8 -13.72 -36.94 -7.48
N ALA A 9 -14.80 -36.32 -7.96
CA ALA A 9 -14.71 -35.24 -8.94
C ALA A 9 -13.96 -34.08 -8.28
N PHE A 10 -12.79 -33.76 -8.80
CA PHE A 10 -12.07 -32.53 -8.47
C PHE A 10 -12.95 -31.37 -8.96
N GLN A 11 -13.58 -30.65 -8.03
CA GLN A 11 -14.38 -29.48 -8.35
C GLN A 11 -13.39 -28.36 -8.71
N PRO A 12 -13.34 -27.90 -9.98
CA PRO A 12 -12.43 -26.82 -10.36
C PRO A 12 -12.81 -25.58 -9.55
N ALA A 13 -11.82 -24.98 -8.87
CA ALA A 13 -12.01 -23.77 -8.09
C ALA A 13 -12.63 -22.69 -9.00
N ASP A 14 -13.68 -22.06 -8.52
CA ASP A 14 -14.53 -21.15 -9.30
C ASP A 14 -13.69 -20.04 -9.98
N GLU A 15 -13.74 -19.96 -11.31
CA GLU A 15 -12.98 -18.99 -12.13
C GLU A 15 -13.23 -17.52 -11.73
N HIS A 16 -14.35 -17.25 -11.04
CA HIS A 16 -14.74 -15.92 -10.56
C HIS A 16 -13.92 -15.41 -9.37
N GLU A 17 -13.41 -16.31 -8.50
CA GLU A 17 -12.63 -15.91 -7.33
C GLU A 17 -11.23 -15.42 -7.72
N SER A 18 -10.66 -16.02 -8.76
CA SER A 18 -9.37 -15.62 -9.35
C SER A 18 -9.40 -14.20 -9.91
N GLY A 19 -10.54 -13.77 -10.47
CA GLY A 19 -10.73 -12.41 -10.98
C GLY A 19 -10.73 -11.36 -9.88
N PHE A 20 -11.46 -11.62 -8.77
CA PHE A 20 -11.57 -10.69 -7.65
C PHE A 20 -10.24 -10.52 -6.89
N VAL A 21 -9.56 -11.62 -6.56
CA VAL A 21 -8.26 -11.58 -5.87
C VAL A 21 -7.22 -10.86 -6.73
N ARG A 22 -7.20 -11.12 -8.05
CA ARG A 22 -6.31 -10.43 -8.98
C ARG A 22 -6.60 -8.93 -9.07
N ASP A 23 -7.86 -8.53 -9.11
CA ASP A 23 -8.24 -7.11 -9.19
C ASP A 23 -7.97 -6.36 -7.88
N PHE A 24 -8.19 -7.00 -6.73
CA PHE A 24 -7.86 -6.46 -5.41
C PHE A 24 -6.34 -6.30 -5.24
N LEU A 25 -5.57 -7.36 -5.50
CA LEU A 25 -4.11 -7.32 -5.48
C LEU A 25 -3.55 -6.29 -6.47
N ARG A 26 -4.18 -6.15 -7.65
CA ARG A 26 -3.79 -5.14 -8.62
C ARG A 26 -3.97 -3.73 -8.08
N ARG A 27 -5.02 -3.44 -7.30
CA ARG A 27 -5.21 -2.10 -6.70
C ARG A 27 -4.15 -1.78 -5.65
N GLU A 28 -3.85 -2.71 -4.74
CA GLU A 28 -2.79 -2.52 -3.74
C GLU A 28 -1.40 -2.45 -4.37
N THR A 29 -1.13 -3.33 -5.35
CA THR A 29 0.16 -3.40 -6.04
C THR A 29 0.41 -2.16 -6.91
N VAL A 30 -0.63 -1.57 -7.51
CA VAL A 30 -0.47 -0.37 -8.35
C VAL A 30 0.09 0.80 -7.54
N GLY A 31 -0.42 1.04 -6.33
CA GLY A 31 0.10 2.11 -5.47
C GLY A 31 1.57 1.89 -5.08
N GLY A 32 1.90 0.69 -4.62
CA GLY A 32 3.27 0.31 -4.29
C GLY A 32 4.23 0.37 -5.48
N ALA A 33 3.80 -0.12 -6.65
CA ALA A 33 4.60 -0.08 -7.87
C ALA A 33 4.88 1.35 -8.34
N ILE A 34 3.88 2.25 -8.28
CA ILE A 34 4.08 3.66 -8.61
C ILE A 34 5.13 4.28 -7.68
N ALA A 35 5.06 4.01 -6.38
CA ALA A 35 6.02 4.53 -5.40
C ALA A 35 7.45 4.02 -5.67
N LEU A 36 7.61 2.73 -5.97
CA LEU A 36 8.91 2.13 -6.32
C LEU A 36 9.49 2.72 -7.60
N VAL A 37 8.67 2.91 -8.65
CA VAL A 37 9.11 3.53 -9.90
C VAL A 37 9.52 4.99 -9.66
N ALA A 38 8.75 5.75 -8.88
CA ALA A 38 9.10 7.12 -8.53
C ALA A 38 10.42 7.20 -7.76
N ALA A 39 10.64 6.31 -6.78
CA ALA A 39 11.89 6.22 -6.04
C ALA A 39 13.08 5.87 -6.94
N ALA A 40 12.91 4.91 -7.86
CA ALA A 40 13.94 4.55 -8.83
C ALA A 40 14.30 5.72 -9.74
N ILE A 41 13.31 6.45 -10.26
CA ILE A 41 13.53 7.66 -11.07
C ILE A 41 14.30 8.71 -10.26
N ALA A 42 13.91 8.97 -9.01
CA ALA A 42 14.60 9.94 -8.16
C ALA A 42 16.06 9.56 -7.91
N ILE A 43 16.35 8.29 -7.59
CA ILE A 43 17.72 7.79 -7.41
C ILE A 43 18.53 7.97 -8.69
N VAL A 44 17.99 7.55 -9.84
CA VAL A 44 18.71 7.68 -11.12
C VAL A 44 18.96 9.15 -11.43
N TRP A 45 17.96 10.02 -11.28
CA TRP A 45 18.10 11.44 -11.58
C TRP A 45 19.16 12.11 -10.68
N ALA A 46 19.11 11.87 -9.37
CA ALA A 46 20.04 12.45 -8.41
C ALA A 46 21.51 12.01 -8.63
N ASN A 47 21.74 10.84 -9.24
CA ASN A 47 23.08 10.28 -9.44
C ASN A 47 23.63 10.44 -10.88
N THR A 48 22.96 11.18 -11.76
CA THR A 48 23.39 11.40 -13.14
C THR A 48 23.92 12.83 -13.35
N GLY A 49 24.51 13.11 -14.53
CA GLY A 49 25.01 14.45 -14.89
C GLY A 49 23.95 15.56 -14.96
N TRP A 50 22.67 15.23 -14.75
CA TRP A 50 21.56 16.18 -14.64
C TRP A 50 21.10 16.43 -13.19
N SER A 51 21.89 16.01 -12.19
CA SER A 51 21.61 16.21 -10.76
C SER A 51 21.33 17.68 -10.41
N GLY A 52 21.98 18.64 -11.08
CA GLY A 52 21.72 20.07 -10.86
C GLY A 52 20.26 20.48 -11.12
N GLY A 53 19.57 19.82 -12.05
CA GLY A 53 18.14 20.03 -12.27
C GLY A 53 17.27 19.45 -11.14
N TYR A 54 17.69 18.31 -10.58
CA TYR A 54 17.05 17.72 -9.40
C TYR A 54 17.24 18.63 -8.18
N ASP A 55 18.46 19.11 -7.94
CA ASP A 55 18.80 20.04 -6.85
C ASP A 55 18.02 21.36 -6.96
N ALA A 56 17.91 21.92 -8.16
CA ALA A 56 17.11 23.11 -8.40
C ALA A 56 15.61 22.87 -8.14
N LEU A 57 15.08 21.71 -8.53
CA LEU A 57 13.68 21.35 -8.27
C LEU A 57 13.42 21.23 -6.77
N LYS A 58 14.21 20.42 -6.05
CA LYS A 58 14.01 20.20 -4.62
C LYS A 58 14.18 21.47 -3.78
N GLY A 59 15.07 22.36 -4.19
CA GLY A 59 15.30 23.66 -3.55
C GLY A 59 14.33 24.77 -3.98
N THR A 60 13.39 24.50 -4.90
CA THR A 60 12.40 25.49 -5.33
C THR A 60 11.52 25.86 -4.15
N GLN A 61 11.41 27.16 -3.87
CA GLN A 61 10.62 27.66 -2.75
C GLN A 61 9.13 27.68 -3.10
N LEU A 62 8.30 27.06 -2.25
CA LEU A 62 6.85 27.08 -2.28
C LEU A 62 6.32 27.75 -1.00
N GLY A 63 6.43 29.08 -0.97
CA GLY A 63 6.12 29.84 0.23
C GLY A 63 7.25 29.74 1.26
N PRO A 64 6.98 29.34 2.51
CA PRO A 64 8.00 29.26 3.56
C PRO A 64 8.87 27.99 3.53
N LEU A 65 8.50 26.99 2.72
CA LEU A 65 9.20 25.72 2.59
C LEU A 65 9.64 25.53 1.14
N ASP A 66 10.74 24.81 0.95
CA ASP A 66 11.12 24.30 -0.36
C ASP A 66 10.31 23.03 -0.72
N VAL A 67 10.45 22.59 -1.98
CA VAL A 67 9.79 21.39 -2.48
C VAL A 67 10.20 20.14 -1.69
N GLU A 68 11.46 20.03 -1.25
CA GLU A 68 11.94 18.90 -0.45
C GLU A 68 11.15 18.75 0.86
N HIS A 69 11.10 19.82 1.66
CA HIS A 69 10.40 19.81 2.94
C HIS A 69 8.89 19.67 2.74
N TRP A 70 8.33 20.37 1.75
CA TRP A 70 6.90 20.27 1.45
C TRP A 70 6.50 18.84 1.05
N ALA A 71 7.30 18.18 0.21
CA ALA A 71 7.04 16.81 -0.22
C ALA A 71 7.19 15.82 0.95
N ALA A 72 8.23 15.96 1.77
CA ALA A 72 8.45 15.09 2.93
C ALA A 72 7.30 15.19 3.94
N ASP A 73 6.98 16.41 4.37
CA ASP A 73 5.93 16.65 5.36
C ASP A 73 4.54 16.36 4.78
N GLY A 74 4.30 16.74 3.52
CA GLY A 74 3.04 16.50 2.82
C GLY A 74 2.75 15.02 2.61
N ALA A 75 3.76 14.23 2.21
CA ALA A 75 3.61 12.79 2.03
C ALA A 75 3.31 12.09 3.36
N LEU A 76 4.03 12.41 4.42
CA LEU A 76 3.77 11.88 5.76
C LEU A 76 2.39 12.31 6.28
N THR A 77 2.01 13.57 6.07
CA THR A 77 0.70 14.09 6.47
C THR A 77 -0.43 13.32 5.80
N LEU A 78 -0.33 13.10 4.48
CA LEU A 78 -1.34 12.33 3.74
C LEU A 78 -1.36 10.85 4.18
N PHE A 79 -0.18 10.26 4.39
CA PHE A 79 -0.05 8.89 4.88
C PHE A 79 -0.73 8.72 6.25
N PHE A 80 -0.39 9.56 7.22
CA PHE A 80 -0.97 9.52 8.57
C PHE A 80 -2.44 9.89 8.58
N PHE A 81 -2.89 10.77 7.69
CA PHE A 81 -4.32 11.06 7.55
C PHE A 81 -5.10 9.82 7.14
N VAL A 82 -4.67 9.13 6.07
CA VAL A 82 -5.35 7.91 5.59
C VAL A 82 -5.24 6.79 6.62
N ALA A 83 -4.05 6.56 7.20
CA ALA A 83 -3.85 5.56 8.25
C ALA A 83 -4.71 5.86 9.49
N GLY A 84 -4.82 7.14 9.88
CA GLY A 84 -5.67 7.59 10.98
C GLY A 84 -7.16 7.40 10.71
N LEU A 85 -7.61 7.61 9.47
CA LEU A 85 -8.99 7.32 9.07
C LEU A 85 -9.30 5.83 9.13
N GLU A 86 -8.38 4.97 8.68
CA GLU A 86 -8.56 3.52 8.76
C GLU A 86 -8.59 3.06 10.22
N LEU A 87 -7.67 3.56 11.05
CA LEU A 87 -7.67 3.29 12.49
C LEU A 87 -8.99 3.73 13.14
N LYS A 88 -9.47 4.94 12.83
CA LYS A 88 -10.77 5.42 13.34
C LYS A 88 -11.91 4.51 12.90
N ARG A 89 -11.92 4.06 11.64
CA ARG A 89 -12.92 3.14 11.11
C ARG A 89 -12.90 1.82 11.89
N GLU A 90 -11.72 1.25 12.13
CA GLU A 90 -11.58 0.00 12.88
C GLU A 90 -12.03 0.12 14.34
N LEU A 91 -11.76 1.25 14.98
CA LEU A 91 -12.19 1.53 16.36
C LEU A 91 -13.72 1.71 16.48
N VAL A 92 -14.37 2.32 15.48
CA VAL A 92 -15.81 2.65 15.56
C VAL A 92 -16.69 1.50 15.07
N VAL A 93 -16.35 0.87 13.95
CA VAL A 93 -17.19 -0.16 13.31
C VAL A 93 -16.47 -1.48 13.08
N GLY A 94 -15.16 -1.54 13.30
CA GLY A 94 -14.34 -2.72 13.03
C GLY A 94 -14.11 -3.63 14.25
N SER A 95 -13.16 -4.53 14.09
CA SER A 95 -12.77 -5.55 15.08
C SER A 95 -12.20 -4.94 16.38
N LEU A 96 -11.56 -3.78 16.29
CA LEU A 96 -10.95 -3.07 17.43
C LEU A 96 -11.97 -2.34 18.31
N ARG A 97 -13.26 -2.36 17.97
CA ARG A 97 -14.32 -1.78 18.79
C ARG A 97 -14.40 -2.38 20.19
N ARG A 98 -13.92 -3.62 20.37
CA ARG A 98 -13.72 -4.26 21.69
C ARG A 98 -12.22 -4.41 21.95
N PRO A 99 -11.57 -3.46 22.67
CA PRO A 99 -10.12 -3.50 22.92
C PRO A 99 -9.65 -4.72 23.74
N ALA A 100 -10.58 -5.49 24.32
CA ALA A 100 -10.31 -6.72 25.07
C ALA A 100 -9.65 -7.84 24.26
N ASP A 101 -9.75 -7.83 22.91
CA ASP A 101 -9.12 -8.82 22.03
C ASP A 101 -7.80 -8.32 21.39
N ALA A 102 -7.42 -7.05 21.61
CA ALA A 102 -6.28 -6.39 20.94
C ALA A 102 -4.95 -6.49 21.70
N ALA A 103 -4.91 -7.16 22.86
CA ALA A 103 -3.78 -7.16 23.78
C ALA A 103 -2.63 -8.13 23.41
N VAL A 104 -2.81 -9.03 22.43
CA VAL A 104 -1.84 -10.10 22.16
C VAL A 104 -0.51 -9.62 21.52
N PRO A 105 -0.44 -8.58 20.66
CA PRO A 105 0.82 -8.16 20.05
C PRO A 105 1.55 -7.01 20.77
N VAL A 106 1.10 -6.56 21.94
CA VAL A 106 1.76 -5.45 22.69
C VAL A 106 2.79 -5.97 23.70
N VAL A 107 2.80 -7.27 23.99
CA VAL A 107 3.63 -7.90 25.05
C VAL A 107 4.62 -8.95 24.49
N ALA A 108 4.62 -9.19 23.17
CA ALA A 108 5.55 -10.15 22.53
C ALA A 108 6.89 -9.50 22.15
#